data_AF-A0A842K2R6-F1
#
_entry.id   AF-A0A842K2R6-F1
#
_cell.length_a   1.000
_cell.length_b   1.000
_cell.length_c   1.000
_cell.angle_alpha   90.00
_cell.angle_beta   90.00
_cell.angle_gamma   90.00
#
_symmetry.space_group_name_H-M   'P 1'
#
loop_
_entity.id
_entity.type
_entity.pdbx_description
1 polymer ?
#
loop_
_entity_poly.entity_id
_entity_poly.type
_entity_poly.pdbx_seq_one_letter_code
_entity_poly.pdbx_strand_id
1 'polypeptide(L)'
;MGQVHDAVLNAVLDDDALVADESFVTRLDTFLTSLTGIRVVGPVESTVEKEDTTSSASSVKAGLALPQPTLSMTVAAESGGSNRDRQVEVRRGQERISLNFADVARALRELAASLSARRIWLLLDEWSSLPLDVQPYLGAFLVRCVTPVQAFTVKIAAIEQQTRFRHVLEGGTTIGIELGADFAANINLDEFMVFEQDAQRARDFFRGLLFKHLTAGVDDDERVDGLNSESDLISLGFTGYRVFDELVRAAEGVPRDAINIAAKAAFRASDRTISMPDVRAAARQWFQADKEGALRGVPAAHELLNWVIDKVIREKRARGFLVNQRSAGAPLLTALFDARVLHLVRRGYSAQDAPGERYDVYVIDYGAYVDLINTQNAPQGMLPLNEEFTDGGWVEVPEQDLRALRRAILDIDTFVQSTSTPG
;
A
#
# COMPACT_ATOMS: atom_id res chain seq x y z
N MET A 1 8.22 -7.33 11.96
CA MET A 1 8.89 -8.65 12.10
C MET A 1 8.43 -9.44 13.32
N GLY A 2 8.08 -8.82 14.47
CA GLY A 2 7.41 -9.57 15.57
C GLY A 2 6.12 -10.28 15.12
N GLN A 3 5.28 -9.60 14.34
CA GLN A 3 4.10 -10.23 13.71
C GLN A 3 4.43 -11.42 12.79
N VAL A 4 5.61 -11.44 12.18
CA VAL A 4 6.06 -12.58 11.35
C VAL A 4 6.38 -13.77 12.25
N HIS A 5 7.06 -13.53 13.37
CA HIS A 5 7.28 -14.56 14.37
C HIS A 5 5.96 -15.16 14.85
N ASP A 6 5.00 -14.31 15.24
CA ASP A 6 3.71 -14.77 15.78
C ASP A 6 2.88 -15.53 14.73
N ALA A 7 2.87 -15.05 13.48
CA ALA A 7 2.19 -15.72 12.39
C ALA A 7 2.83 -17.09 12.06
N VAL A 8 4.15 -17.18 12.10
CA VAL A 8 4.87 -18.45 11.90
C VAL A 8 4.59 -19.41 13.07
N LEU A 9 4.59 -18.91 14.31
CA LEU A 9 4.24 -19.71 15.48
C LEU A 9 2.82 -20.26 15.38
N ASN A 10 1.84 -19.41 15.06
CA ASN A 10 0.45 -19.83 14.88
C ASN A 10 0.29 -20.87 13.77
N ALA A 11 0.94 -20.66 12.62
CA ALA A 11 0.89 -21.63 11.51
C ALA A 11 1.54 -22.97 11.87
N VAL A 12 2.51 -22.96 12.80
CA VAL A 12 3.16 -24.18 13.30
C VAL A 12 2.29 -24.91 14.31
N LEU A 13 1.50 -24.21 15.14
CA LEU A 13 0.58 -24.87 16.09
C LEU A 13 -0.42 -25.80 15.40
N ASP A 14 -0.74 -25.54 14.12
CA ASP A 14 -1.60 -26.38 13.29
C ASP A 14 -0.85 -27.51 12.55
N ASP A 15 0.48 -27.65 12.72
CA ASP A 15 1.35 -28.63 12.07
C ASP A 15 2.11 -29.48 13.10
N ASP A 16 1.55 -30.63 13.46
CA ASP A 16 2.08 -31.57 14.47
C ASP A 16 3.57 -31.93 14.26
N ALA A 17 4.06 -31.94 13.02
CA ALA A 17 5.44 -32.29 12.71
C ALA A 17 6.42 -31.15 13.02
N LEU A 18 5.99 -29.89 12.93
CA LEU A 18 6.80 -28.72 13.28
C LEU A 18 6.71 -28.38 14.77
N VAL A 19 5.57 -28.61 15.43
CA VAL A 19 5.44 -28.44 16.89
C VAL A 19 6.37 -29.37 17.65
N ALA A 20 6.53 -30.60 17.16
CA ALA A 20 7.40 -31.60 17.79
C ALA A 20 8.91 -31.35 17.55
N ASP A 21 9.28 -30.41 16.67
CA ASP A 21 10.67 -30.06 16.39
C ASP A 21 11.18 -28.98 17.35
N GLU A 22 11.79 -29.40 18.46
CA GLU A 22 12.42 -28.49 19.44
C GLU A 22 13.45 -27.54 18.80
N SER A 23 14.11 -27.97 17.72
CA SER A 23 15.11 -27.17 17.03
C SER A 23 14.47 -26.01 16.26
N PHE A 24 13.28 -26.22 15.71
CA PHE A 24 12.49 -25.18 15.04
C PHE A 24 12.06 -24.10 16.04
N VAL A 25 11.48 -24.50 17.18
CA VAL A 25 11.03 -23.57 18.23
C VAL A 25 12.20 -22.73 18.75
N THR A 26 13.35 -23.37 19.03
CA THR A 26 14.55 -22.67 19.48
C THR A 26 15.05 -21.64 18.45
N ARG A 27 15.00 -21.97 17.16
CA ARG A 27 15.40 -21.06 16.07
C ARG A 27 14.42 -19.90 15.91
N LEU A 28 13.14 -20.14 16.13
CA LEU A 28 12.09 -19.12 16.10
C LEU A 28 12.28 -18.11 17.26
N ASP A 29 12.58 -18.58 18.46
CA ASP A 29 12.91 -17.73 19.63
C ASP A 29 14.21 -16.95 19.41
N THR A 30 15.21 -17.58 18.79
CA THR A 30 16.48 -16.92 18.41
C THR A 30 16.22 -15.79 17.42
N PHE A 31 15.32 -16.01 16.47
CA PHE A 31 14.88 -14.96 15.54
C PHE A 31 14.21 -13.80 16.28
N LEU A 32 13.26 -14.06 17.19
CA LEU A 32 12.64 -13.00 18.00
C LEU A 32 13.68 -12.21 18.80
N THR A 33 14.61 -12.91 19.46
CA THR A 33 15.69 -12.29 20.23
C THR A 33 16.58 -11.40 19.36
N SER A 34 16.85 -11.81 18.12
CA SER A 34 17.65 -11.02 17.17
C SER A 34 16.95 -9.73 16.73
N LEU A 35 15.61 -9.71 16.74
CA LEU A 35 14.81 -8.52 16.42
C LEU A 35 14.76 -7.52 17.58
N THR A 36 14.89 -7.99 18.82
CA THR A 36 14.80 -7.16 20.03
C THR A 36 16.16 -6.70 20.57
N GLY A 37 17.24 -6.93 19.83
CA GLY A 37 18.60 -6.58 20.25
C GLY A 37 18.78 -5.08 20.51
N ILE A 38 18.83 -4.68 21.79
CA ILE A 38 19.16 -3.31 22.22
C ILE A 38 20.69 -3.19 22.26
N ARG A 39 21.27 -2.15 21.65
CA ARG A 39 22.68 -1.81 21.85
C ARG A 39 22.85 -0.44 22.48
N VAL A 40 23.74 -0.35 23.46
CA VAL A 40 24.18 0.94 24.00
C VAL A 40 25.24 1.49 23.05
N VAL A 41 24.96 2.63 22.42
CA VAL A 41 25.94 3.32 21.57
C VAL A 41 26.46 4.53 22.35
N GLY A 42 27.70 4.42 22.82
CA GLY A 42 28.40 5.50 23.52
C GLY A 42 29.90 5.21 23.60
N PRO A 43 30.73 6.23 23.90
CA PRO A 43 32.16 6.03 24.12
C PRO A 43 32.36 5.03 25.25
N VAL A 44 32.97 3.89 24.93
CA VAL A 44 33.32 2.87 25.90
C VAL A 44 34.60 3.32 26.58
N GLU A 45 34.49 3.89 27.79
CA GLU A 45 35.64 4.06 28.65
C GLU A 45 35.99 2.71 29.27
N SER A 46 36.94 2.00 28.66
CA SER A 46 37.55 0.83 29.29
C SER A 46 38.60 1.32 30.29
N THR A 47 38.22 1.49 31.55
CA THR A 47 39.19 1.71 32.63
C THR A 47 39.80 0.36 32.99
N VAL A 48 41.08 0.17 32.65
CA VAL A 48 41.87 -0.95 33.16
C VAL A 48 42.52 -0.47 34.45
N GLU A 49 41.83 -0.63 35.58
CA GLU A 49 42.49 -0.46 36.88
C GLU A 49 43.30 -1.72 37.18
N LYS A 50 44.62 -1.56 37.17
CA LYS A 50 45.58 -2.59 37.54
C LYS A 50 45.95 -2.38 38.99
N GLU A 51 45.25 -3.03 39.90
CA GLU A 51 45.55 -2.99 41.32
C GLU A 51 46.48 -4.16 41.67
N ASP A 52 47.78 -3.88 41.82
CA ASP A 52 48.75 -4.85 42.34
C ASP A 52 48.57 -4.97 43.86
N THR A 53 47.78 -5.94 44.30
CA THR A 53 47.75 -6.38 45.69
C THR A 53 48.11 -7.86 45.79
N THR A 54 49.21 -8.13 46.49
CA THR A 54 49.78 -9.46 46.67
C THR A 54 49.13 -10.15 47.87
N SER A 55 48.31 -11.18 47.63
CA SER A 55 47.98 -12.25 48.59
C SER A 55 47.23 -13.39 47.89
N SER A 56 47.27 -14.63 48.40
CA SER A 56 46.33 -15.72 48.04
C SER A 56 45.52 -15.98 49.28
N ALA A 57 44.37 -16.59 49.03
CA ALA A 57 44.18 -17.96 49.47
C ALA A 57 43.62 -18.80 48.31
N SER A 58 43.90 -20.11 48.29
CA SER A 58 43.02 -21.05 47.58
C SER A 58 41.70 -21.13 48.35
N SER A 59 40.61 -20.72 47.73
CA SER A 59 39.27 -20.94 48.26
C SER A 59 38.55 -21.96 47.38
N VAL A 60 38.11 -23.07 47.97
CA VAL A 60 37.12 -23.93 47.34
C VAL A 60 35.79 -23.22 47.48
N LYS A 61 35.35 -22.56 46.40
CA LYS A 61 34.02 -21.95 46.31
C LYS A 61 33.09 -22.89 45.56
N ALA A 62 32.19 -23.56 46.29
CA ALA A 62 31.00 -24.14 45.69
C ALA A 62 29.94 -23.04 45.58
N GLY A 63 29.62 -22.62 44.35
CA GLY A 63 28.57 -21.65 44.07
C GLY A 63 27.62 -22.20 43.02
N LEU A 64 26.36 -22.44 43.42
CA LEU A 64 25.25 -22.58 42.49
C LEU A 64 24.77 -21.19 42.10
N ALA A 65 24.70 -20.90 40.80
CA ALA A 65 24.19 -19.64 40.27
C ALA A 65 22.83 -19.86 39.60
N LEU A 66 21.78 -19.26 40.16
CA LEU A 66 20.51 -18.98 39.48
C LEU A 66 20.47 -17.48 39.17
N PRO A 67 19.96 -17.05 38.00
CA PRO A 67 20.03 -15.65 37.59
C PRO A 67 18.90 -14.84 38.24
N GLN A 68 19.26 -13.87 39.11
CA GLN A 68 18.58 -12.61 39.53
C GLN A 68 18.94 -12.25 41.00
N PRO A 69 18.82 -10.99 41.46
CA PRO A 69 19.97 -10.26 41.99
C PRO A 69 20.08 -10.13 43.53
N THR A 70 21.31 -9.92 43.97
CA THR A 70 21.79 -9.32 45.24
C THR A 70 21.46 -10.00 46.58
N LEU A 71 22.37 -10.88 47.03
CA LEU A 71 23.20 -10.73 48.25
C LEU A 71 24.06 -12.00 48.39
N SER A 72 25.38 -11.88 48.53
CA SER A 72 26.22 -13.01 48.95
C SER A 72 27.09 -12.57 50.11
N MET A 73 26.91 -13.21 51.27
CA MET A 73 27.72 -12.98 52.46
C MET A 73 28.86 -14.02 52.46
N THR A 74 30.11 -13.58 52.49
CA THR A 74 31.29 -14.46 52.45
C THR A 74 32.07 -14.32 53.75
N VAL A 75 32.33 -15.43 54.46
CA VAL A 75 33.26 -15.48 55.61
C VAL A 75 34.57 -16.12 55.12
N ALA A 76 35.71 -15.52 55.43
CA ALA A 76 37.04 -15.95 54.97
C ALA A 76 38.05 -16.07 56.13
N ALA A 77 38.91 -17.09 56.06
CA ALA A 77 40.15 -17.21 56.83
C ALA A 77 41.29 -17.53 55.85
N GLU A 78 42.40 -16.77 55.90
CA GLU A 78 43.40 -16.68 54.81
C GLU A 78 44.77 -17.30 55.13
N SER A 79 45.41 -17.85 54.08
CA SER A 79 46.88 -17.91 53.94
C SER A 79 47.32 -18.29 52.49
N GLY A 80 47.98 -17.35 51.78
CA GLY A 80 49.18 -17.56 50.94
C GLY A 80 49.18 -17.42 49.39
N GLY A 81 49.44 -16.22 48.79
CA GLY A 81 49.83 -15.69 47.41
C GLY A 81 49.16 -15.96 45.98
N SER A 82 48.06 -15.32 45.49
CA SER A 82 47.34 -15.64 44.22
C SER A 82 47.02 -14.38 43.40
N ASN A 83 47.52 -14.37 42.16
CA ASN A 83 47.30 -13.28 41.21
C ASN A 83 46.01 -13.54 40.39
N ARG A 84 45.04 -12.61 40.44
CA ARG A 84 43.76 -12.74 39.74
C ARG A 84 43.43 -11.44 39.01
N ASP A 85 43.57 -11.46 37.70
CA ASP A 85 43.20 -10.37 36.81
C ASP A 85 41.67 -10.21 36.84
N ARG A 86 41.18 -9.07 37.37
CA ARG A 86 39.75 -8.74 37.35
C ARG A 86 39.53 -7.59 36.38
N GLN A 87 39.16 -7.92 35.16
CA GLN A 87 38.74 -6.96 34.16
C GLN A 87 37.29 -6.54 34.46
N VAL A 88 37.10 -5.30 34.94
CA VAL A 88 35.76 -4.71 35.11
C VAL A 88 35.51 -3.77 33.93
N GLU A 89 34.66 -4.19 33.00
CA GLU A 89 34.23 -3.37 31.87
C GLU A 89 33.01 -2.53 32.29
N VAL A 90 33.17 -1.22 32.49
CA VAL A 90 32.06 -0.31 32.78
C VAL A 90 31.61 0.36 31.49
N ARG A 91 30.44 -0.05 30.97
CA ARG A 91 29.85 0.55 29.76
C ARG A 91 28.97 1.74 30.14
N ARG A 92 29.27 2.93 29.61
CA ARG A 92 28.44 4.14 29.72
C ARG A 92 28.07 4.64 28.31
N GLY A 93 26.79 4.92 28.06
CA GLY A 93 26.33 5.43 26.77
C GLY A 93 24.82 5.64 26.71
N GLN A 94 24.34 6.25 25.62
CA GLN A 94 22.90 6.33 25.35
C GLN A 94 22.44 5.01 24.74
N GLU A 95 21.40 4.42 25.31
CA GLU A 95 20.76 3.24 24.73
C GLU A 95 20.08 3.64 23.43
N ARG A 96 20.46 3.00 22.31
CA ARG A 96 19.80 3.18 21.02
C ARG A 96 19.41 1.82 20.49
N ILE A 97 18.13 1.65 20.18
CA ILE A 97 17.65 0.45 19.53
C ILE A 97 18.29 0.41 18.13
N SER A 98 19.17 -0.57 17.89
CA SER A 98 19.85 -0.74 16.61
C SER A 98 19.68 -2.18 16.14
N LEU A 99 19.11 -2.38 14.96
CA LEU A 99 18.98 -3.70 14.37
C LEU A 99 20.29 -4.15 13.74
N ASN A 100 20.81 -5.30 14.16
CA ASN A 100 21.96 -5.92 13.50
C ASN A 100 21.48 -6.81 12.36
N PHE A 101 21.59 -6.32 11.12
CA PHE A 101 21.16 -7.06 9.93
C PHE A 101 21.88 -8.41 9.78
N ALA A 102 23.13 -8.53 10.24
CA ALA A 102 23.88 -9.78 10.15
C ALA A 102 23.29 -10.86 11.08
N ASP A 103 22.91 -10.48 12.30
CA ASP A 103 22.31 -11.40 13.28
C ASP A 103 20.92 -11.83 12.82
N VAL A 104 20.10 -10.88 12.35
CA VAL A 104 18.76 -11.19 11.84
C VAL A 104 18.83 -12.06 10.58
N ALA A 105 19.71 -11.76 9.63
CA ALA A 105 19.90 -12.56 8.42
C ALA A 105 20.41 -13.97 8.72
N ARG A 106 21.21 -14.15 9.77
CA ARG A 106 21.64 -15.47 10.25
C ARG A 106 20.46 -16.23 10.86
N ALA A 107 19.72 -15.59 11.77
CA ALA A 107 18.57 -16.22 12.42
C ALA A 107 17.50 -16.63 11.40
N LEU A 108 17.22 -15.80 10.38
CA LEU A 108 16.30 -16.13 9.29
C LEU A 108 16.76 -17.33 8.46
N ARG A 109 18.07 -17.43 8.15
CA ARG A 109 18.63 -18.58 7.43
C ARG A 109 18.54 -19.85 8.25
N GLU A 110 18.84 -19.75 9.55
CA GLU A 110 18.75 -20.88 10.47
C GLU A 110 17.31 -21.36 10.62
N LEU A 111 16.33 -20.45 10.76
CA LEU A 111 14.90 -20.75 10.77
C LEU A 111 14.45 -21.38 9.45
N ALA A 112 14.89 -20.84 8.31
CA ALA A 112 14.57 -21.41 7.00
C ALA A 112 15.09 -22.83 6.82
N ALA A 113 16.26 -23.16 7.38
CA ALA A 113 16.81 -24.51 7.32
C ALA A 113 15.92 -25.55 8.03
N SER A 114 15.17 -25.16 9.06
CA SER A 114 14.20 -26.03 9.75
C SER A 114 12.85 -26.15 9.03
N LEU A 115 12.54 -25.28 8.06
CA LEU A 115 11.23 -25.28 7.37
C LEU A 115 11.08 -26.39 6.31
N SER A 116 12.14 -27.16 6.01
CA SER A 116 12.13 -28.19 4.95
C SER A 116 11.69 -27.63 3.58
N ALA A 117 10.85 -28.33 2.80
CA ALA A 117 10.35 -27.88 1.49
C ALA A 117 9.25 -26.80 1.59
N ARG A 118 8.95 -26.29 2.78
CA ARG A 118 7.91 -25.27 3.00
C ARG A 118 8.46 -23.87 2.66
N ARG A 119 7.57 -22.99 2.21
CA ARG A 119 7.89 -21.61 1.85
C ARG A 119 7.03 -20.64 2.66
N ILE A 120 7.65 -19.59 3.19
CA ILE A 120 6.96 -18.48 3.86
C ILE A 120 6.70 -17.36 2.85
N TRP A 121 5.45 -16.91 2.79
CA TRP A 121 5.02 -15.79 1.99
C TRP A 121 4.86 -14.58 2.90
N LEU A 122 5.72 -13.58 2.73
CA LEU A 122 5.63 -12.30 3.41
C LEU A 122 4.85 -11.34 2.52
N LEU A 123 3.57 -11.17 2.82
CA LEU A 123 2.68 -10.25 2.16
C LEU A 123 2.65 -8.95 2.97
N LEU A 124 3.37 -7.93 2.49
CA LEU A 124 3.39 -6.61 3.10
C LEU A 124 2.31 -5.77 2.44
N ASP A 125 1.19 -5.63 3.13
CA ASP A 125 0.12 -4.70 2.74
C ASP A 125 0.38 -3.31 3.32
N GLU A 126 -0.19 -2.28 2.69
CA GLU A 126 -0.14 -0.88 3.15
C GLU A 126 1.30 -0.34 3.34
N TRP A 127 2.20 -0.56 2.38
CA TRP A 127 3.57 -0.03 2.43
C TRP A 127 3.63 1.49 2.63
N SER A 128 2.68 2.21 2.05
CA SER A 128 2.49 3.66 2.15
C SER A 128 2.18 4.15 3.58
N SER A 129 1.78 3.27 4.50
CA SER A 129 1.60 3.62 5.92
C SER A 129 2.91 3.99 6.62
N LEU A 130 4.05 3.58 6.04
CA LEU A 130 5.37 3.91 6.56
C LEU A 130 5.78 5.33 6.14
N PRO A 131 6.39 6.12 7.04
CA PRO A 131 7.00 7.38 6.68
C PRO A 131 7.97 7.23 5.50
N LEU A 132 7.91 8.14 4.52
CA LEU A 132 8.72 8.08 3.29
C LEU A 132 10.22 8.00 3.56
N ASP A 133 10.67 8.61 4.66
CA ASP A 133 12.05 8.56 5.13
C ASP A 133 12.48 7.17 5.62
N VAL A 134 11.56 6.42 6.24
CA VAL A 134 11.80 5.08 6.78
C VAL A 134 11.72 3.99 5.70
N GLN A 135 10.88 4.15 4.68
CA GLN A 135 10.64 3.12 3.65
C GLN A 135 11.95 2.54 3.03
N PRO A 136 12.95 3.34 2.60
CA PRO A 136 14.19 2.80 2.06
C PRO A 136 14.98 1.94 3.06
N TYR A 137 14.91 2.22 4.36
CA TYR A 137 15.60 1.43 5.37
C TYR A 137 14.97 0.06 5.55
N LEU A 138 13.63 0.00 5.56
CA LEU A 138 12.92 -1.28 5.55
C LEU A 138 13.20 -2.05 4.25
N GLY A 139 13.22 -1.37 3.11
CA GLY A 139 13.58 -1.97 1.83
C GLY A 139 14.96 -2.62 1.87
N ALA A 140 15.97 -1.90 2.38
CA ALA A 140 17.31 -2.45 2.53
C ALA A 140 17.38 -3.63 3.52
N PHE A 141 16.59 -3.59 4.59
CA PHE A 141 16.46 -4.73 5.50
C PHE A 141 15.93 -5.97 4.76
N LEU A 142 14.86 -5.83 3.98
CA LEU A 142 14.27 -6.94 3.21
C LEU A 142 15.28 -7.51 2.21
N VAL A 143 15.95 -6.66 1.43
CA VAL A 143 16.92 -7.07 0.41
C VAL A 143 18.15 -7.76 1.03
N ARG A 144 18.60 -7.31 2.21
CA ARG A 144 19.81 -7.86 2.83
C ARG A 144 19.56 -9.07 3.73
N CYS A 145 18.38 -9.15 4.34
CA CYS A 145 18.10 -10.17 5.37
C CYS A 145 17.11 -11.24 4.91
N VAL A 146 16.12 -10.88 4.09
CA VAL A 146 14.97 -11.73 3.78
C VAL A 146 15.09 -12.34 2.39
N THR A 147 15.21 -11.52 1.34
CA THR A 147 15.24 -12.01 -0.05
C THR A 147 16.41 -12.95 -0.38
N PRO A 148 17.57 -12.93 0.31
CA PRO A 148 18.61 -13.94 0.08
C PRO A 148 18.20 -15.34 0.56
N VAL A 149 17.16 -15.46 1.38
CA VAL A 149 16.69 -16.73 1.95
C VAL A 149 15.61 -17.32 1.04
N GLN A 150 15.95 -18.37 0.28
CA GLN A 150 15.08 -18.97 -0.76
C GLN A 150 13.72 -19.51 -0.24
N ALA A 151 13.64 -19.80 1.06
CA ALA A 151 12.39 -20.21 1.70
C ALA A 151 11.39 -19.05 1.88
N PHE A 152 11.80 -17.80 1.66
CA PHE A 152 10.94 -16.63 1.77
C PHE A 152 10.59 -16.06 0.41
N THR A 153 9.33 -15.66 0.23
CA THR A 153 8.86 -14.88 -0.91
C THR A 153 8.21 -13.62 -0.38
N VAL A 154 8.65 -12.46 -0.87
CA VAL A 154 8.13 -11.16 -0.44
C VAL A 154 7.25 -10.58 -1.53
N LYS A 155 6.05 -10.15 -1.17
CA LYS A 155 5.16 -9.34 -2.02
C LYS A 155 4.81 -8.07 -1.27
N ILE A 156 4.90 -6.93 -1.96
CA ILE A 156 4.64 -5.62 -1.38
C ILE A 156 3.50 -4.99 -2.16
N ALA A 157 2.40 -4.68 -1.48
CA ALA A 157 1.35 -3.82 -2.00
C ALA A 157 1.67 -2.38 -1.59
N ALA A 158 1.70 -1.47 -2.57
CA ALA A 158 2.18 -0.11 -2.37
C ALA A 158 1.46 0.86 -3.31
N ILE A 159 1.19 2.07 -2.82
CA ILE A 159 0.67 3.17 -3.64
C ILE A 159 1.88 3.90 -4.22
N GLU A 160 1.98 3.94 -5.55
CA GLU A 160 3.20 4.39 -6.24
C GLU A 160 3.67 5.79 -5.82
N GLN A 161 2.73 6.75 -5.73
CA GLN A 161 3.05 8.15 -5.35
C GLN A 161 3.45 8.30 -3.87
N GLN A 162 3.07 7.34 -3.03
CA GLN A 162 3.37 7.34 -1.59
C GLN A 162 4.50 6.36 -1.25
N THR A 163 5.27 5.96 -2.27
CA THR A 163 6.29 4.93 -2.14
C THR A 163 7.66 5.43 -2.56
N ARG A 164 8.63 5.24 -1.67
CA ARG A 164 10.04 5.51 -1.89
C ARG A 164 10.86 4.26 -1.56
N PHE A 165 11.00 3.40 -2.56
CA PHE A 165 11.76 2.15 -2.42
C PHE A 165 13.26 2.38 -2.27
N ARG A 166 13.82 3.43 -2.89
CA ARG A 166 15.26 3.69 -2.98
C ARG A 166 15.57 5.13 -2.60
N HIS A 167 16.69 5.34 -1.92
CA HIS A 167 17.18 6.67 -1.53
C HIS A 167 18.71 6.75 -1.58
N VAL A 168 19.24 7.89 -2.00
CA VAL A 168 20.70 8.15 -2.02
C VAL A 168 21.07 8.96 -0.78
N LEU A 169 21.98 8.42 0.03
CA LEU A 169 22.46 9.05 1.25
C LEU A 169 23.49 10.16 0.94
N GLU A 170 23.72 11.05 1.91
CA GLU A 170 24.81 12.02 1.91
C GLU A 170 26.16 11.26 1.81
N GLY A 171 26.76 11.24 0.63
CA GLY A 171 27.93 10.40 0.32
C GLY A 171 27.74 9.46 -0.88
N GLY A 172 26.58 9.50 -1.55
CA GLY A 172 26.34 8.79 -2.81
C GLY A 172 26.02 7.29 -2.65
N THR A 173 26.08 6.77 -1.42
CA THR A 173 25.67 5.39 -1.14
C THR A 173 24.16 5.29 -1.26
N THR A 174 23.68 4.30 -2.02
CA THR A 174 22.24 4.04 -2.13
C THR A 174 21.79 3.02 -1.09
N ILE A 175 20.61 3.25 -0.52
CA ILE A 175 19.86 2.33 0.33
C ILE A 175 18.47 2.05 -0.27
N GLY A 176 17.93 0.85 -0.04
CA GLY A 176 16.58 0.49 -0.42
C GLY A 176 16.47 -0.73 -1.32
N ILE A 177 15.36 -0.79 -2.05
CA ILE A 177 15.04 -1.78 -3.07
C ILE A 177 15.28 -1.17 -4.45
N GLU A 178 16.04 -1.86 -5.30
CA GLU A 178 16.17 -1.53 -6.70
C GLU A 178 15.14 -2.32 -7.53
N LEU A 179 14.08 -1.63 -7.97
CA LEU A 179 13.08 -2.22 -8.86
C LEU A 179 13.71 -2.67 -10.18
N GLY A 180 13.34 -3.86 -10.65
CA GLY A 180 13.90 -4.52 -11.84
C GLY A 180 15.14 -5.37 -11.54
N ALA A 181 15.89 -5.07 -10.47
CA ALA A 181 17.06 -5.86 -10.06
C ALA A 181 16.76 -6.75 -8.84
N ASP A 182 16.31 -6.14 -7.74
CA ASP A 182 15.99 -6.87 -6.50
C ASP A 182 14.57 -7.46 -6.53
N PHE A 183 13.63 -6.69 -7.08
CA PHE A 183 12.22 -7.06 -7.20
C PHE A 183 11.79 -6.94 -8.66
N ALA A 184 10.94 -7.86 -9.13
CA ALA A 184 10.34 -7.75 -10.45
C ALA A 184 9.54 -6.44 -10.58
N ALA A 185 9.45 -5.91 -11.80
CA ALA A 185 8.70 -4.69 -12.10
C ALA A 185 7.24 -4.79 -11.60
N ASN A 186 6.67 -3.63 -11.26
CA ASN A 186 5.35 -3.51 -10.65
C ASN A 186 4.25 -4.09 -11.54
N ILE A 187 3.40 -4.93 -10.94
CA ILE A 187 2.09 -5.27 -11.52
C ILE A 187 1.15 -4.15 -11.08
N ASN A 188 0.65 -3.36 -12.04
CA ASN A 188 -0.32 -2.32 -11.75
C ASN A 188 -1.74 -2.92 -11.69
N LEU A 189 -2.37 -2.88 -10.52
CA LEU A 189 -3.74 -3.39 -10.35
C LEU A 189 -4.79 -2.46 -10.98
N ASP A 190 -4.50 -1.16 -11.09
CA ASP A 190 -5.42 -0.18 -11.67
C ASP A 190 -5.61 -0.43 -13.17
N GLU A 191 -4.55 -0.83 -13.87
CA GLU A 191 -4.62 -1.19 -15.29
C GLU A 191 -5.51 -2.44 -15.53
N PHE A 192 -5.54 -3.36 -14.56
CA PHE A 192 -6.24 -4.63 -14.71
C PHE A 192 -7.75 -4.56 -14.53
N MET A 193 -8.25 -3.51 -13.85
CA MET A 193 -9.61 -3.45 -13.30
C MET A 193 -10.50 -2.37 -13.91
N VAL A 194 -9.97 -1.54 -14.82
CA VAL A 194 -10.73 -0.44 -15.43
C VAL A 194 -11.67 -0.97 -16.51
N PHE A 195 -12.97 -0.69 -16.35
CA PHE A 195 -14.06 -1.13 -17.25
C PHE A 195 -13.81 -0.80 -18.72
N GLU A 196 -13.15 0.32 -19.00
CA GLU A 196 -12.92 0.81 -20.36
C GLU A 196 -11.80 0.05 -21.09
N GLN A 197 -10.96 -0.70 -20.37
CA GLN A 197 -9.92 -1.53 -20.96
C GLN A 197 -10.44 -2.93 -21.28
N ASP A 198 -11.16 -3.54 -20.35
CA ASP A 198 -11.79 -4.86 -20.52
C ASP A 198 -13.11 -4.93 -19.72
N ALA A 199 -14.20 -4.52 -20.39
CA ALA A 199 -15.52 -4.48 -19.79
C ALA A 199 -15.99 -5.86 -19.30
N GLN A 200 -15.66 -6.93 -20.02
CA GLN A 200 -16.10 -8.27 -19.63
C GLN A 200 -15.40 -8.71 -18.35
N ARG A 201 -14.07 -8.56 -18.30
CA ARG A 201 -13.28 -8.91 -17.12
C ARG A 201 -13.64 -8.09 -15.91
N ALA A 202 -13.82 -6.78 -16.06
CA ALA A 202 -14.26 -5.91 -14.97
C ALA A 202 -15.63 -6.38 -14.44
N ARG A 203 -16.60 -6.62 -15.32
CA ARG A 203 -17.93 -7.12 -14.93
C ARG A 203 -17.85 -8.43 -14.16
N ASP A 204 -17.10 -9.40 -14.67
CA ASP A 204 -16.97 -10.72 -14.03
C ASP A 204 -16.31 -10.60 -12.64
N PHE A 205 -15.27 -9.77 -12.51
CA PHE A 205 -14.64 -9.52 -11.23
C PHE A 205 -15.59 -8.86 -10.23
N PHE A 206 -16.25 -7.75 -10.59
CA PHE A 206 -17.10 -7.01 -9.64
C PHE A 206 -18.36 -7.80 -9.28
N ARG A 207 -18.87 -8.64 -10.20
CA ARG A 207 -19.97 -9.55 -9.92
C ARG A 207 -19.55 -10.60 -8.89
N GLY A 208 -18.39 -11.22 -9.08
CA GLY A 208 -17.84 -12.17 -8.11
C GLY A 208 -17.47 -11.53 -6.77
N LEU A 209 -16.96 -10.29 -6.78
CA LEU A 209 -16.66 -9.51 -5.58
C LEU A 209 -17.93 -9.29 -4.74
N LEU A 210 -18.98 -8.74 -5.34
CA LEU A 210 -20.22 -8.43 -4.63
C LEU A 210 -20.96 -9.70 -4.21
N PHE A 211 -20.98 -10.74 -5.03
CA PHE A 211 -21.52 -12.04 -4.64
C PHE A 211 -20.82 -12.57 -3.38
N LYS A 212 -19.48 -12.67 -3.41
CA LYS A 212 -18.71 -13.12 -2.24
C LYS A 212 -18.91 -12.22 -1.04
N HIS A 213 -19.02 -10.91 -1.22
CA HIS A 213 -19.27 -9.97 -0.13
C HIS A 213 -20.62 -10.21 0.56
N LEU A 214 -21.63 -10.67 -0.18
CA LEU A 214 -22.96 -10.97 0.35
C LEU A 214 -23.10 -12.40 0.89
N THR A 215 -22.24 -13.34 0.48
CA THR A 215 -22.38 -14.76 0.84
C THR A 215 -21.29 -15.29 1.78
N ALA A 216 -20.13 -14.62 1.87
CA ALA A 216 -19.02 -15.11 2.67
C ALA A 216 -19.26 -14.91 4.17
N GLY A 217 -19.28 -16.01 4.92
CA GLY A 217 -19.44 -15.98 6.38
C GLY A 217 -20.87 -15.71 6.84
N VAL A 218 -21.86 -15.84 5.94
CA VAL A 218 -23.28 -15.71 6.26
C VAL A 218 -23.86 -17.11 6.51
N ASP A 219 -24.53 -17.28 7.65
CA ASP A 219 -25.23 -18.51 8.01
C ASP A 219 -26.40 -18.78 7.06
N ASP A 220 -26.82 -20.04 6.94
CA ASP A 220 -27.81 -20.46 5.94
C ASP A 220 -29.17 -19.73 6.09
N ASP A 221 -29.52 -19.25 7.27
CA ASP A 221 -30.75 -18.52 7.60
C ASP A 221 -30.71 -17.01 7.31
N GLU A 222 -29.51 -16.43 7.17
CA GLU A 222 -29.33 -15.01 6.81
C GLU A 222 -29.03 -14.81 5.31
N ARG A 223 -28.97 -15.90 4.53
CA ARG A 223 -28.75 -15.81 3.09
C ARG A 223 -29.91 -15.14 2.37
N VAL A 224 -29.57 -14.30 1.40
CA VAL A 224 -30.55 -13.70 0.49
C VAL A 224 -31.21 -14.81 -0.33
N ASP A 225 -32.52 -14.95 -0.20
CA ASP A 225 -33.31 -15.92 -0.95
C ASP A 225 -33.05 -15.79 -2.46
N GLY A 226 -32.68 -16.91 -3.08
CA GLY A 226 -32.41 -17.00 -4.52
C GLY A 226 -30.99 -16.62 -4.96
N LEU A 227 -30.14 -16.06 -4.07
CA LEU A 227 -28.75 -15.72 -4.39
C LEU A 227 -27.83 -16.93 -4.24
N ASN A 228 -27.81 -17.81 -5.24
CA ASN A 228 -27.02 -19.06 -5.21
C ASN A 228 -25.74 -19.00 -6.04
N SER A 229 -25.70 -18.10 -7.02
CA SER A 229 -24.60 -17.95 -7.96
C SER A 229 -24.32 -16.48 -8.27
N GLU A 230 -23.14 -16.19 -8.81
CA GLU A 230 -22.77 -14.84 -9.26
C GLU A 230 -23.78 -14.26 -10.26
N SER A 231 -24.37 -15.08 -11.13
CA SER A 231 -25.37 -14.64 -12.10
C SER A 231 -26.66 -14.15 -11.48
N ASP A 232 -27.03 -14.66 -10.30
CA ASP A 232 -28.29 -14.29 -9.62
C ASP A 232 -28.22 -12.87 -9.04
N LEU A 233 -27.00 -12.36 -8.79
CA LEU A 233 -26.78 -11.02 -8.25
C LEU A 233 -27.45 -9.93 -9.13
N ILE A 234 -27.32 -10.04 -10.45
CA ILE A 234 -27.80 -9.01 -11.37
C ILE A 234 -29.32 -9.07 -11.50
N SER A 235 -29.88 -10.28 -11.62
CA SER A 235 -31.33 -10.46 -11.76
C SER A 235 -32.10 -10.09 -10.49
N LEU A 236 -31.52 -10.33 -9.32
CA LEU A 236 -32.14 -9.99 -8.03
C LEU A 236 -31.88 -8.54 -7.62
N GLY A 237 -30.68 -8.03 -7.86
CA GLY A 237 -30.26 -6.72 -7.33
C GLY A 237 -30.54 -5.53 -8.25
N PHE A 238 -30.63 -5.74 -9.57
CA PHE A 238 -30.63 -4.64 -10.54
C PHE A 238 -31.77 -4.75 -11.55
N THR A 239 -32.23 -3.62 -12.10
CA THR A 239 -33.26 -3.63 -13.15
C THR A 239 -32.75 -4.22 -14.48
N GLY A 240 -31.45 -4.48 -14.61
CA GLY A 240 -30.84 -5.16 -15.74
C GLY A 240 -29.32 -4.98 -15.82
N TYR A 241 -28.68 -5.74 -16.73
CA TYR A 241 -27.22 -5.76 -16.91
C TYR A 241 -26.60 -4.37 -17.13
N ARG A 242 -27.26 -3.48 -17.90
CA ARG A 242 -26.74 -2.13 -18.14
C ARG A 242 -26.61 -1.28 -16.89
N VAL A 243 -27.43 -1.52 -15.87
CA VAL A 243 -27.33 -0.80 -14.59
C VAL A 243 -26.14 -1.31 -13.79
N PHE A 244 -25.90 -2.61 -13.84
CA PHE A 244 -24.68 -3.19 -13.27
C PHE A 244 -23.43 -2.67 -13.97
N ASP A 245 -23.44 -2.56 -15.30
CA ASP A 245 -22.32 -1.99 -16.06
C ASP A 245 -22.04 -0.54 -15.66
N GLU A 246 -23.09 0.26 -15.38
CA GLU A 246 -22.92 1.62 -14.87
C GLU A 246 -22.29 1.63 -13.47
N LEU A 247 -22.66 0.70 -12.58
CA LEU A 247 -22.03 0.56 -11.26
C LEU A 247 -20.54 0.22 -11.41
N VAL A 248 -20.20 -0.73 -12.29
CA VAL A 248 -18.82 -1.12 -12.56
C VAL A 248 -18.02 0.05 -13.14
N ARG A 249 -18.62 0.82 -14.05
CA ARG A 249 -18.01 2.04 -14.59
C ARG A 249 -17.79 3.09 -13.50
N ALA A 250 -18.78 3.32 -12.64
CA ALA A 250 -18.69 4.28 -11.53
C ALA A 250 -17.67 3.89 -10.45
N ALA A 251 -17.32 2.60 -10.36
CA ALA A 251 -16.28 2.12 -9.47
C ALA A 251 -14.87 2.38 -9.99
N GLU A 252 -14.69 2.64 -11.29
CA GLU A 252 -13.41 2.97 -11.94
C GLU A 252 -12.27 1.99 -11.61
N GLY A 253 -12.61 0.71 -11.42
CA GLY A 253 -11.66 -0.35 -11.09
C GLY A 253 -11.31 -0.46 -9.61
N VAL A 254 -11.92 0.34 -8.73
CA VAL A 254 -11.69 0.32 -7.28
C VAL A 254 -12.74 -0.54 -6.55
N PRO A 255 -12.36 -1.72 -5.98
CA PRO A 255 -13.29 -2.62 -5.28
C PRO A 255 -14.09 -1.95 -4.15
N ARG A 256 -13.41 -1.10 -3.37
CA ARG A 256 -14.01 -0.38 -2.23
C ARG A 256 -15.07 0.63 -2.69
N ASP A 257 -14.87 1.28 -3.83
CA ASP A 257 -15.84 2.23 -4.37
C ASP A 257 -17.07 1.48 -4.88
N ALA A 258 -16.90 0.35 -5.57
CA ALA A 258 -18.03 -0.48 -5.99
C ALA A 258 -18.94 -0.90 -4.82
N ILE A 259 -18.36 -1.38 -3.71
CA ILE A 259 -19.12 -1.79 -2.53
C ILE A 259 -19.89 -0.61 -1.94
N ASN A 260 -19.25 0.55 -1.77
CA ASN A 260 -19.89 1.73 -1.19
C ASN A 260 -20.96 2.35 -2.10
N ILE A 261 -20.72 2.42 -3.40
CA ILE A 261 -21.70 2.89 -4.38
C ILE A 261 -22.87 1.92 -4.44
N ALA A 262 -22.63 0.61 -4.47
CA ALA A 262 -23.68 -0.41 -4.46
C ALA A 262 -24.54 -0.33 -3.19
N ALA A 263 -23.93 -0.20 -2.01
CA ALA A 263 -24.65 -0.07 -0.75
C ALA A 263 -25.53 1.19 -0.71
N LYS A 264 -25.02 2.34 -1.18
CA LYS A 264 -25.80 3.58 -1.29
C LYS A 264 -26.92 3.47 -2.32
N ALA A 265 -26.68 2.80 -3.44
CA ALA A 265 -27.69 2.58 -4.48
C ALA A 265 -28.80 1.65 -3.98
N ALA A 266 -28.44 0.57 -3.28
CA ALA A 266 -29.38 -0.33 -2.62
C ALA A 266 -30.22 0.40 -1.57
N PHE A 267 -29.61 1.23 -0.72
CA PHE A 267 -30.35 2.03 0.27
C PHE A 267 -31.36 2.98 -0.38
N ARG A 268 -31.03 3.57 -1.54
CA ARG A 268 -31.94 4.42 -2.33
C ARG A 268 -33.05 3.62 -3.01
N ALA A 269 -32.75 2.39 -3.39
CA ALA A 269 -33.73 1.49 -3.98
C ALA A 269 -34.69 0.92 -2.92
N SER A 270 -34.23 0.69 -1.69
CA SER A 270 -35.00 0.00 -0.64
C SER A 270 -35.48 -1.36 -1.14
N ASP A 271 -36.79 -1.57 -1.28
CA ASP A 271 -37.40 -2.88 -1.56
C ASP A 271 -37.48 -3.18 -3.07
N ARG A 272 -37.15 -2.21 -3.93
CA ARG A 272 -37.11 -2.39 -5.38
C ARG A 272 -35.69 -2.66 -5.85
N THR A 273 -35.56 -3.20 -7.06
CA THR A 273 -34.26 -3.39 -7.69
C THR A 273 -33.58 -2.05 -7.99
N ILE A 274 -32.25 -2.07 -7.95
CA ILE A 274 -31.40 -0.90 -8.20
C ILE A 274 -31.55 -0.49 -9.66
N SER A 275 -31.92 0.78 -9.86
CA SER A 275 -32.10 1.40 -11.17
C SER A 275 -30.93 2.31 -11.54
N MET A 276 -30.85 2.70 -12.82
CA MET A 276 -29.81 3.62 -13.32
C MET A 276 -29.73 4.94 -12.52
N PRO A 277 -30.85 5.64 -12.22
CA PRO A 277 -30.82 6.81 -11.36
C PRO A 277 -30.22 6.58 -9.97
N ASP A 278 -30.43 5.39 -9.37
CA ASP A 278 -29.91 5.08 -8.04
C ASP A 278 -28.40 4.98 -8.03
N VAL A 279 -27.83 4.27 -9.01
CA VAL A 279 -26.37 4.14 -9.19
C VAL A 279 -25.74 5.51 -9.42
N ARG A 280 -26.32 6.33 -10.30
CA ARG A 280 -25.80 7.66 -10.61
C ARG A 280 -25.84 8.60 -9.40
N ALA A 281 -26.96 8.60 -8.67
CA ALA A 281 -27.09 9.40 -7.45
C ALA A 281 -26.15 8.91 -6.34
N ALA A 282 -25.96 7.59 -6.22
CA ALA A 282 -25.03 6.99 -5.28
C ALA A 282 -23.56 7.33 -5.61
N ALA A 283 -23.17 7.24 -6.88
CA ALA A 283 -21.82 7.58 -7.35
C ALA A 283 -21.50 9.06 -7.07
N ARG A 284 -22.43 9.97 -7.40
CA ARG A 284 -22.31 11.40 -7.06
C ARG A 284 -22.15 11.61 -5.56
N GLN A 285 -23.01 10.99 -4.76
CA GLN A 285 -22.97 11.15 -3.31
C GLN A 285 -21.65 10.61 -2.74
N TRP A 286 -21.15 9.50 -3.27
CA TRP A 286 -19.86 8.93 -2.88
C TRP A 286 -18.71 9.89 -3.20
N PHE A 287 -18.70 10.45 -4.41
CA PHE A 287 -17.73 11.45 -4.82
C PHE A 287 -17.73 12.67 -3.89
N GLN A 288 -18.89 13.29 -3.67
CA GLN A 288 -19.00 14.51 -2.86
C GLN A 288 -18.67 14.30 -1.37
N ALA A 289 -19.08 13.16 -0.81
CA ALA A 289 -18.91 12.89 0.61
C ALA A 289 -17.51 12.38 0.97
N ASP A 290 -16.97 11.47 0.14
CA ASP A 290 -15.73 10.73 0.44
C ASP A 290 -14.55 11.32 -0.34
N LYS A 291 -14.59 11.27 -1.68
CA LYS A 291 -13.46 11.61 -2.55
C LYS A 291 -13.13 13.11 -2.53
N GLU A 292 -14.10 13.95 -2.86
CA GLU A 292 -13.98 15.41 -2.78
C GLU A 292 -13.82 15.87 -1.32
N GLY A 293 -14.47 15.17 -0.38
CA GLY A 293 -14.33 15.40 1.06
C GLY A 293 -12.89 15.28 1.55
N ALA A 294 -12.10 14.37 0.97
CA ALA A 294 -10.68 14.20 1.30
C ALA A 294 -9.82 15.43 0.96
N LEU A 295 -10.26 16.28 0.01
CA LEU A 295 -9.55 17.49 -0.40
C LEU A 295 -9.79 18.70 0.51
N ARG A 296 -10.68 18.60 1.51
CA ARG A 296 -11.01 19.75 2.41
C ARG A 296 -9.79 20.32 3.13
N GLY A 297 -8.76 19.51 3.37
CA GLY A 297 -7.50 19.96 3.97
C GLY A 297 -6.56 20.69 3.02
N VAL A 298 -6.85 20.73 1.71
CA VAL A 298 -5.98 21.29 0.66
C VAL A 298 -6.83 22.16 -0.30
N PRO A 299 -7.19 23.40 0.08
CA PRO A 299 -8.08 24.25 -0.72
C PRO A 299 -7.60 24.48 -2.17
N ALA A 300 -6.30 24.66 -2.37
CA ALA A 300 -5.72 24.82 -3.70
C ALA A 300 -5.92 23.60 -4.61
N ALA A 301 -5.96 22.39 -4.05
CA ALA A 301 -6.26 21.19 -4.82
C ALA A 301 -7.74 21.17 -5.24
N HIS A 302 -8.63 21.57 -4.34
CA HIS A 302 -10.05 21.71 -4.66
C HIS A 302 -10.30 22.77 -5.76
N GLU A 303 -9.59 23.91 -5.72
CA GLU A 303 -9.63 24.91 -6.80
C GLU A 303 -9.12 24.35 -8.13
N LEU A 304 -8.02 23.58 -8.11
CA LEU A 304 -7.51 22.91 -9.30
C LEU A 304 -8.53 21.91 -9.86
N LEU A 305 -9.19 21.13 -9.02
CA LEU A 305 -10.24 20.20 -9.45
C LEU A 305 -11.37 20.91 -10.18
N ASN A 306 -11.89 22.00 -9.62
CA ASN A 306 -12.95 22.80 -10.25
C ASN A 306 -12.49 23.37 -11.60
N TRP A 307 -11.25 23.89 -11.65
CA TRP A 307 -10.66 24.38 -12.89
C TRP A 307 -10.53 23.29 -13.95
N VAL A 308 -10.08 22.09 -13.56
CA VAL A 308 -9.99 20.92 -14.45
C VAL A 308 -11.37 20.54 -14.97
N ILE A 309 -12.39 20.46 -14.10
CA ILE A 309 -13.78 20.15 -14.50
C ILE A 309 -14.29 21.17 -15.52
N ASP A 310 -14.07 22.45 -15.29
CA ASP A 310 -14.52 23.51 -16.21
C ASP A 310 -13.79 23.44 -17.56
N LYS A 311 -12.46 23.31 -17.55
CA LYS A 311 -11.65 23.27 -18.77
C LYS A 311 -11.81 22.00 -19.59
N VAL A 312 -12.06 20.88 -18.94
CA VAL A 312 -12.07 19.56 -19.60
C VAL A 312 -13.49 19.15 -19.93
N ILE A 313 -14.41 19.24 -18.97
CA ILE A 313 -15.79 18.79 -19.17
C ILE A 313 -16.62 19.91 -19.79
N ARG A 314 -16.69 21.11 -19.22
CA ARG A 314 -17.59 22.16 -19.73
C ARG A 314 -17.13 22.74 -21.07
N GLU A 315 -15.86 23.11 -21.18
CA GLU A 315 -15.34 23.74 -22.40
C GLU A 315 -15.10 22.73 -23.52
N LYS A 316 -14.52 21.56 -23.18
CA LYS A 316 -14.09 20.59 -24.18
C LYS A 316 -15.09 19.44 -24.35
N ARG A 317 -15.99 19.17 -23.39
CA ARG A 317 -16.87 17.98 -23.37
C ARG A 317 -16.10 16.66 -23.36
N ALA A 318 -14.94 16.70 -22.72
CA ALA A 318 -14.06 15.56 -22.48
C ALA A 318 -14.22 15.06 -21.04
N ARG A 319 -13.92 13.79 -20.80
CA ARG A 319 -13.68 13.26 -19.44
C ARG A 319 -12.21 13.11 -19.07
N GLY A 320 -11.32 13.18 -20.06
CA GLY A 320 -9.89 12.99 -19.89
C GLY A 320 -9.07 14.15 -20.45
N PHE A 321 -7.83 14.27 -19.98
CA PHE A 321 -6.90 15.32 -20.34
C PHE A 321 -5.45 14.85 -20.28
N LEU A 322 -4.57 15.62 -20.92
CA LEU A 322 -3.14 15.34 -20.98
C LEU A 322 -2.39 16.31 -20.06
N VAL A 323 -1.51 15.76 -19.23
CA VAL A 323 -0.55 16.53 -18.43
C VAL A 323 0.85 16.19 -18.90
N ASN A 324 1.69 17.20 -19.07
CA ASN A 324 3.09 16.97 -19.43
C ASN A 324 3.81 16.22 -18.29
N GLN A 325 4.63 15.22 -18.60
CA GLN A 325 5.33 14.42 -17.58
C GLN A 325 6.23 15.26 -16.65
N ARG A 326 6.70 16.42 -17.12
CA ARG A 326 7.43 17.39 -16.27
C ARG A 326 6.62 17.85 -15.07
N SER A 327 5.29 17.87 -15.19
CA SER A 327 4.35 18.30 -14.15
C SER A 327 3.66 17.13 -13.45
N ALA A 328 3.98 15.87 -13.79
CA ALA A 328 3.31 14.69 -13.21
C ALA A 328 3.53 14.53 -11.69
N GLY A 329 4.61 15.10 -11.15
CA GLY A 329 4.91 15.14 -9.72
C GLY A 329 4.48 16.42 -8.99
N ALA A 330 3.65 17.26 -9.62
CA ALA A 330 3.17 18.49 -8.99
C ALA A 330 2.31 18.14 -7.75
N PRO A 331 2.57 18.73 -6.56
CA PRO A 331 1.89 18.35 -5.31
C PRO A 331 0.36 18.39 -5.39
N LEU A 332 -0.21 19.36 -6.11
CA LEU A 332 -1.66 19.46 -6.28
C LEU A 332 -2.22 18.32 -7.14
N LEU A 333 -1.52 17.92 -8.20
CA LEU A 333 -1.95 16.80 -9.04
C LEU A 333 -1.86 15.48 -8.27
N THR A 334 -0.79 15.30 -7.49
CA THR A 334 -0.64 14.16 -6.57
C THR A 334 -1.78 14.13 -5.55
N ALA A 335 -2.14 15.27 -4.95
CA ALA A 335 -3.25 15.34 -4.01
C ALA A 335 -4.60 14.95 -4.64
N LEU A 336 -4.86 15.34 -5.89
CA LEU A 336 -6.06 14.94 -6.62
C LEU A 336 -6.08 13.43 -6.95
N PHE A 337 -4.92 12.88 -7.31
CA PHE A 337 -4.77 11.45 -7.56
C PHE A 337 -4.94 10.62 -6.28
N ASP A 338 -4.30 11.03 -5.17
CA ASP A 338 -4.41 10.38 -3.86
C ASP A 338 -5.85 10.43 -3.31
N ALA A 339 -6.56 11.54 -3.54
CA ALA A 339 -7.98 11.66 -3.21
C ALA A 339 -8.90 10.83 -4.14
N ARG A 340 -8.33 10.19 -5.17
CA ARG A 340 -9.03 9.37 -6.18
C ARG A 340 -10.10 10.15 -6.94
N VAL A 341 -9.94 11.47 -7.07
CA VAL A 341 -10.81 12.31 -7.92
C VAL A 341 -10.30 12.43 -9.36
N LEU A 342 -9.04 12.03 -9.58
CA LEU A 342 -8.41 11.85 -10.88
C LEU A 342 -7.76 10.48 -10.96
N HIS A 343 -7.83 9.85 -12.13
CA HIS A 343 -7.26 8.53 -12.41
C HIS A 343 -6.25 8.61 -13.54
N LEU A 344 -5.11 7.95 -13.38
CA LEU A 344 -4.06 7.90 -14.39
C LEU A 344 -4.25 6.66 -15.27
N VAL A 345 -4.67 6.87 -16.51
CA VAL A 345 -5.05 5.78 -17.42
C VAL A 345 -3.89 5.32 -18.30
N ARG A 346 -3.00 6.24 -18.68
CA ARG A 346 -1.86 5.91 -19.56
C ARG A 346 -0.68 6.84 -19.34
N ARG A 347 0.53 6.30 -19.34
CA ARG A 347 1.78 7.07 -19.27
C ARG A 347 2.49 7.17 -20.60
N GLY A 348 3.29 8.22 -20.74
CA GLY A 348 4.26 8.34 -21.83
C GLY A 348 3.64 8.46 -23.22
N TYR A 349 2.42 8.99 -23.30
CA TYR A 349 1.76 9.28 -24.56
C TYR A 349 2.55 10.36 -25.31
N SER A 350 2.96 10.04 -26.55
CA SER A 350 3.61 11.01 -27.42
C SER A 350 2.56 11.75 -28.22
N ALA A 351 2.41 13.05 -27.99
CA ALA A 351 1.69 13.90 -28.93
C ALA A 351 2.49 14.00 -30.23
N GLN A 352 1.86 13.80 -31.39
CA GLN A 352 2.52 13.96 -32.69
C GLN A 352 2.97 15.41 -32.95
N ASP A 353 2.26 16.37 -32.34
CA ASP A 353 2.42 17.80 -32.58
C ASP A 353 3.54 18.44 -31.71
N ALA A 354 4.06 17.70 -30.72
CA ALA A 354 5.18 18.12 -29.86
C ALA A 354 6.25 17.01 -29.76
N PRO A 355 7.11 16.87 -30.78
CA PRO A 355 8.16 15.85 -30.79
C PRO A 355 9.11 16.02 -29.58
N GLY A 356 9.36 14.91 -28.88
CA GLY A 356 10.25 14.88 -27.71
C GLY A 356 9.55 15.09 -26.37
N GLU A 357 8.31 15.55 -26.36
CA GLU A 357 7.52 15.63 -25.13
C GLU A 357 6.72 14.36 -24.88
N ARG A 358 6.46 14.10 -23.60
CA ARG A 358 5.70 12.96 -23.13
C ARG A 358 4.61 13.45 -22.20
N TYR A 359 3.43 12.88 -22.38
CA TYR A 359 2.24 13.25 -21.65
C TYR A 359 1.65 12.04 -20.94
N ASP A 360 1.09 12.28 -19.78
CA ASP A 360 0.32 11.33 -19.01
C ASP A 360 -1.17 11.66 -19.19
N VAL A 361 -1.99 10.62 -19.36
CA VAL A 361 -3.42 10.70 -19.61
C VAL A 361 -4.15 10.53 -18.29
N TYR A 362 -4.78 11.61 -17.83
CA TYR A 362 -5.65 11.60 -16.66
C TYR A 362 -7.11 11.59 -17.08
N VAL A 363 -7.96 10.94 -16.29
CA VAL A 363 -9.41 10.94 -16.40
C VAL A 363 -10.01 11.43 -15.10
N ILE A 364 -11.04 12.26 -15.22
CA ILE A 364 -11.80 12.78 -14.08
C ILE A 364 -12.73 11.67 -13.58
N ASP A 365 -12.85 11.55 -12.26
CA ASP A 365 -13.73 10.58 -11.62
C ASP A 365 -15.18 10.68 -12.12
N TYR A 366 -15.80 9.54 -12.38
CA TYR A 366 -17.17 9.44 -12.87
C TYR A 366 -18.18 10.24 -12.04
N GLY A 367 -18.04 10.23 -10.70
CA GLY A 367 -18.95 10.91 -9.79
C GLY A 367 -18.93 12.44 -9.91
N ALA A 368 -17.86 13.03 -10.44
CA ALA A 368 -17.75 14.48 -10.65
C ALA A 368 -18.64 15.01 -11.78
N TYR A 369 -18.97 14.17 -12.77
CA TYR A 369 -19.69 14.59 -13.98
C TYR A 369 -20.95 13.79 -14.28
N VAL A 370 -21.32 12.83 -13.43
CA VAL A 370 -22.48 11.96 -13.66
C VAL A 370 -23.80 12.72 -13.87
N ASP A 371 -23.96 13.88 -13.23
CA ASP A 371 -25.15 14.72 -13.41
C ASP A 371 -25.13 15.53 -14.72
N LEU A 372 -23.95 15.74 -15.30
CA LEU A 372 -23.79 16.39 -16.59
C LEU A 372 -24.16 15.47 -17.76
N ILE A 373 -24.15 14.14 -17.57
CA ILE A 373 -24.44 13.13 -18.62
C ILE A 373 -25.80 13.34 -19.31
N ASN A 374 -26.79 13.91 -18.61
CA ASN A 374 -28.12 14.16 -19.17
C ASN A 374 -28.32 15.64 -19.61
N THR A 375 -27.25 16.43 -19.66
CA THR A 375 -27.28 17.86 -19.99
C THR A 375 -26.58 18.15 -21.32
N GLN A 376 -26.65 19.39 -21.81
CA GLN A 376 -25.87 19.83 -22.98
C GLN A 376 -24.34 19.73 -22.79
N ASN A 377 -23.89 19.58 -21.54
CA ASN A 377 -22.48 19.45 -21.18
C ASN A 377 -22.09 17.98 -20.94
N ALA A 378 -22.92 17.02 -21.34
CA ALA A 378 -22.61 15.60 -21.25
C ALA A 378 -21.27 15.31 -21.93
N PRO A 379 -20.30 14.70 -21.23
CA PRO A 379 -19.04 14.31 -21.86
C PRO A 379 -19.31 13.22 -22.89
N GLN A 380 -18.84 13.44 -24.12
CA GLN A 380 -19.09 12.56 -25.27
C GLN A 380 -17.98 11.49 -25.41
N GLY A 381 -17.45 11.00 -24.28
CA GLY A 381 -16.27 10.14 -24.22
C GLY A 381 -14.97 10.93 -23.95
N MET A 382 -13.82 10.40 -24.38
CA MET A 382 -12.53 11.09 -24.20
C MET A 382 -12.37 12.33 -25.08
N LEU A 383 -13.23 12.50 -26.10
CA LEU A 383 -13.67 13.71 -26.80
C LEU A 383 -14.39 13.28 -28.10
N PRO A 384 -15.42 13.99 -28.59
CA PRO A 384 -16.16 13.57 -29.78
C PRO A 384 -15.34 13.73 -31.05
N LEU A 385 -15.31 12.68 -31.87
CA LEU A 385 -14.95 12.76 -33.29
C LEU A 385 -16.24 13.03 -34.08
N ASN A 386 -16.41 14.29 -34.52
CA ASN A 386 -17.36 14.79 -35.51
C ASN A 386 -18.73 14.07 -35.67
N GLU A 387 -19.78 14.79 -35.24
CA GLU A 387 -21.14 14.92 -35.80
C GLU A 387 -21.83 13.71 -36.44
N GLU A 388 -22.85 13.17 -35.76
CA GLU A 388 -24.24 13.22 -36.25
C GLU A 388 -25.21 13.04 -35.07
N PHE A 389 -26.04 14.06 -34.82
CA PHE A 389 -27.16 13.99 -33.89
C PHE A 389 -28.22 13.06 -34.48
N THR A 390 -28.55 11.99 -33.76
CA THR A 390 -29.81 11.26 -33.97
C THR A 390 -30.65 11.29 -32.70
N ASP A 391 -31.92 11.63 -32.91
CA ASP A 391 -32.95 11.94 -31.94
C ASP A 391 -33.17 10.87 -30.85
N GLY A 392 -33.39 11.32 -29.62
CA GLY A 392 -34.24 10.65 -28.63
C GLY A 392 -33.79 9.30 -28.05
N GLY A 393 -32.54 8.88 -28.23
CA GLY A 393 -31.98 7.63 -27.69
C GLY A 393 -31.00 7.86 -26.53
N TRP A 394 -31.07 6.99 -25.52
CA TRP A 394 -30.16 6.96 -24.37
C TRP A 394 -28.68 6.97 -24.81
N VAL A 395 -27.91 7.95 -24.32
CA VAL A 395 -26.51 8.16 -24.71
C VAL A 395 -25.63 7.02 -24.18
N GLU A 396 -25.12 6.19 -25.09
CA GLU A 396 -24.07 5.20 -24.83
C GLU A 396 -22.72 5.95 -24.72
N VAL A 397 -22.05 5.82 -23.57
CA VAL A 397 -20.75 6.48 -23.33
C VAL A 397 -19.69 5.85 -24.26
N PRO A 398 -19.05 6.61 -25.17
CA PRO A 398 -18.14 6.03 -26.16
C PRO A 398 -16.86 5.41 -25.56
N GLU A 399 -16.33 4.39 -26.25
CA GLU A 399 -15.04 3.75 -25.96
C GLU A 399 -13.86 4.75 -26.07
N GLN A 400 -12.75 4.44 -25.38
CA GLN A 400 -11.58 5.32 -25.22
C GLN A 400 -10.84 5.61 -26.55
N ASP A 401 -11.23 6.65 -27.30
CA ASP A 401 -10.38 7.19 -28.37
C ASP A 401 -9.37 8.23 -27.84
N LEU A 402 -8.12 7.79 -27.68
CA LEU A 402 -6.98 8.61 -27.24
C LEU A 402 -6.56 9.70 -28.26
N ARG A 403 -7.03 9.66 -29.51
CA ARG A 403 -6.68 10.67 -30.53
C ARG A 403 -7.41 11.99 -30.28
N ALA A 404 -8.56 11.94 -29.62
CA ALA A 404 -9.41 13.10 -29.38
C ALA A 404 -8.86 13.98 -28.22
N LEU A 405 -8.05 13.41 -27.32
CA LEU A 405 -7.40 14.10 -26.17
C LEU A 405 -6.38 15.18 -26.54
N ARG A 406 -5.93 15.25 -27.80
CA ARG A 406 -4.85 16.17 -28.24
C ARG A 406 -5.15 17.65 -27.98
N ARG A 407 -6.42 18.02 -27.87
CA ARG A 407 -6.87 19.39 -27.58
C ARG A 407 -7.12 19.65 -26.09
N ALA A 408 -7.10 18.61 -25.26
CA ALA A 408 -7.26 18.67 -23.81
C ALA A 408 -5.92 18.62 -23.06
N ILE A 409 -4.89 19.30 -23.57
CA ILE A 409 -3.65 19.49 -22.80
C ILE A 409 -3.94 20.53 -21.71
N LEU A 410 -3.66 20.17 -20.47
CA LEU A 410 -3.70 21.08 -19.33
C LEU A 410 -2.27 21.35 -18.86
N ASP A 411 -1.94 22.64 -18.83
CA ASP A 411 -0.72 23.13 -18.23
C ASP A 411 -1.04 23.58 -16.79
N ILE A 412 -0.51 22.85 -15.82
CA ILE A 412 -0.73 23.12 -14.39
C ILE A 412 -0.07 24.45 -13.99
N ASP A 413 1.00 24.86 -14.66
CA ASP A 413 1.68 26.13 -14.35
C ASP A 413 0.80 27.33 -14.71
N THR A 414 -0.05 27.19 -15.74
CA THR A 414 -1.06 28.21 -16.09
C THR A 414 -2.07 28.42 -14.96
N PHE A 415 -2.50 27.34 -14.29
CA PHE A 415 -3.36 27.44 -13.12
C PHE A 415 -2.64 28.16 -11.97
N VAL A 416 -1.41 27.73 -11.64
CA VAL A 416 -0.61 28.35 -10.57
C VAL A 416 -0.42 29.84 -10.80
N GLN A 417 -0.14 30.27 -12.03
CA GLN A 417 0.00 31.69 -12.37
C GLN A 417 -1.31 32.47 -12.23
N SER A 418 -2.44 31.87 -12.62
CA SER A 418 -3.76 32.49 -12.50
C SER A 418 -4.20 32.72 -11.05
N THR A 419 -3.80 31.83 -10.13
CA THR A 419 -4.08 31.96 -8.69
C THR A 419 -3.04 32.80 -7.94
N SER A 420 -1.84 32.99 -8.49
CA SER A 420 -0.75 33.77 -7.89
C SER A 420 -0.86 35.28 -8.12
N THR A 421 -1.79 35.72 -8.98
CA THR A 421 -2.01 37.14 -9.25
C THR A 421 -3.05 37.66 -8.26
N PRO A 422 -2.70 38.50 -7.27
CA PRO A 422 -3.71 39.10 -6.40
C PRO A 422 -4.48 40.13 -7.24
N GLY A 423 -5.79 39.95 -7.32
CA GLY A 423 -6.72 41.02 -7.74
C GLY A 423 -6.84 42.10 -6.68
#